data_AF-A0A821P6T9-F1
#
_entry.id   AF-A0A821P6T9-F1
#
_cell.length_a   1.000
_cell.length_b   1.000
_cell.length_c   1.000
_cell.angle_alpha   90.00
_cell.angle_beta   90.00
_cell.angle_gamma   90.00
#
_symmetry.space_group_name_H-M   'P 1'
#
loop_
_entity.id
_entity.type
_entity.pdbx_description
1 polymer ?
#
loop_
_entity_poly.entity_id
_entity_poly.type
_entity_poly.pdbx_seq_one_letter_code
_entity_poly.pdbx_strand_id
1 'polypeptide(L)' 'NFTSDWNDGRAIGALVDACAPGLYPDWNDRDPKNALENAQEAMDLAEHWLGVPQLIQPHEMINPKVDEQYV' A
#
# COMPACT_ATOMS: atom_id res chain seq x y z
N ASN A 1 1.82 7.96 -11.12
CA ASN A 1 0.64 8.77 -10.76
C ASN A 1 -0.16 8.02 -9.69
N PHE A 2 -1.26 8.58 -9.16
CA PHE A 2 -2.09 7.89 -8.16
C PHE A 2 -2.83 6.63 -8.67
N THR A 3 -2.78 6.32 -9.97
CA THR A 3 -3.49 5.20 -10.60
C THR A 3 -2.61 4.08 -11.13
N SER A 4 -1.28 4.26 -11.21
CA SER A 4 -0.32 3.24 -11.64
C SER A 4 0.63 2.83 -10.53
N ASP A 5 1.02 3.78 -9.68
CA ASP A 5 2.14 3.59 -8.76
C ASP A 5 1.72 2.82 -7.50
N TRP A 6 0.41 2.78 -7.21
CA TRP A 6 -0.16 2.11 -6.03
C TRP A 6 -0.68 0.70 -6.34
N ASN A 7 -0.79 0.34 -7.63
CA ASN A 7 -1.43 -0.90 -8.08
C ASN A 7 -0.64 -2.17 -7.75
N ASP A 8 0.65 -2.06 -7.47
CA ASP A 8 1.50 -3.21 -7.13
C ASP A 8 1.74 -3.36 -5.61
N GLY A 9 1.17 -2.44 -4.80
CA GLY A 9 1.32 -2.38 -3.35
C GLY A 9 2.70 -1.92 -2.86
N ARG A 10 3.68 -1.72 -3.75
CA ARG A 10 5.07 -1.39 -3.38
C ARG A 10 5.21 0.07 -2.95
N ALA A 11 4.45 0.99 -3.55
CA ALA A 11 4.42 2.39 -3.10
C ALA A 11 3.89 2.55 -1.67
N ILE A 12 2.93 1.72 -1.25
CA ILE A 12 2.44 1.70 0.14
C ILE A 12 3.55 1.21 1.06
N GLY A 13 4.22 0.12 0.67
CA GLY A 13 5.37 -0.40 1.40
C GLY A 13 6.50 0.63 1.57
N ALA A 14 6.82 1.38 0.51
CA ALA A 14 7.80 2.46 0.56
C ALA A 14 7.38 3.59 1.51
N LEU A 15 6.09 3.95 1.54
CA LEU A 15 5.57 4.95 2.47
C LEU A 15 5.71 4.51 3.93
N VAL A 16 5.39 3.24 4.20
CA VAL A 16 5.47 2.65 5.54
C VAL A 16 6.91 2.60 6.03
N ASP A 17 7.84 2.17 5.17
CA ASP A 17 9.27 2.16 5.47
C ASP A 17 9.85 3.58 5.62
N ALA A 18 9.39 4.56 4.83
CA ALA A 18 9.78 5.96 5.00
C ALA A 18 9.32 6.56 6.34
N CYS A 19 8.12 6.17 6.81
CA CYS A 19 7.57 6.61 8.09
C CYS A 19 8.23 5.90 9.29
N ALA A 20 8.57 4.62 9.15
CA ALA A 20 9.30 3.84 10.13
C ALA A 20 10.36 2.97 9.42
N PRO A 21 11.61 3.45 9.31
CA PRO A 21 12.67 2.72 8.62
C PRO A 21 12.88 1.32 9.20
N GLY A 22 12.80 0.31 8.33
CA GLY A 22 12.94 -1.11 8.71
C GLY A 22 11.62 -1.80 9.02
N LEU A 23 10.47 -1.12 8.92
CA LEU A 23 9.17 -1.72 9.14
C LEU A 23 8.69 -2.56 7.94
N TYR A 24 9.13 -2.19 6.74
CA TYR A 24 8.82 -2.96 5.52
C TYR A 24 10.01 -2.97 4.55
N PRO A 25 11.19 -3.52 4.95
CA PRO A 25 12.47 -3.28 4.28
C PRO A 25 12.58 -3.86 2.86
N ASP A 26 11.87 -4.97 2.59
CA ASP A 26 11.94 -5.69 1.30
C ASP A 26 10.83 -5.27 0.33
N TRP A 27 10.22 -4.10 0.55
CA TRP A 27 9.12 -3.57 -0.25
C TRP A 27 9.43 -3.52 -1.75
N ASN A 28 10.69 -3.24 -2.08
CA ASN A 28 11.14 -3.11 -3.48
C ASN A 28 11.27 -4.47 -4.17
N ASP A 29 11.48 -5.55 -3.44
CA ASP A 29 11.69 -6.91 -4.00
C ASP A 29 10.39 -7.74 -4.03
N ARG A 30 9.29 -7.20 -3.52
CA ARG A 30 7.96 -7.83 -3.55
C ARG A 30 7.48 -8.07 -4.98
N ASP A 31 6.88 -9.24 -5.22
CA ASP A 31 6.30 -9.58 -6.53
C ASP A 31 5.08 -8.66 -6.81
N PRO A 32 5.09 -7.88 -7.90
CA PRO A 32 3.96 -7.01 -8.25
C PRO A 32 2.68 -7.79 -8.58
N LYS A 33 2.75 -9.11 -8.83
CA LYS A 33 1.56 -9.96 -8.98
C LYS A 33 0.80 -10.18 -7.68
N ASN A 34 1.48 -10.03 -6.54
CA ASN A 34 0.89 -10.16 -5.21
C ASN A 34 0.44 -8.80 -4.65
N ALA A 35 0.03 -7.88 -5.53
CA ALA A 35 -0.37 -6.53 -5.19
C ALA A 35 -1.29 -6.43 -3.95
N LEU A 36 -2.30 -7.31 -3.88
CA LEU A 36 -3.26 -7.32 -2.77
C LEU A 36 -2.61 -7.66 -1.43
N GLU A 37 -1.75 -8.68 -1.43
CA GLU A 37 -1.01 -9.12 -0.25
C GLU A 37 0.00 -8.03 0.18
N ASN A 38 0.73 -7.47 -0.78
CA ASN A 38 1.68 -6.38 -0.54
C ASN A 38 0.98 -5.16 0.08
N ALA A 39 -0.17 -4.77 -0.48
CA ALA A 39 -0.95 -3.65 0.03
C ALA A 39 -1.51 -3.94 1.42
N GLN A 40 -2.05 -5.14 1.64
CA GLN A 40 -2.63 -5.53 2.92
C GLN A 40 -1.57 -5.53 4.03
N GLU A 41 -0.43 -6.19 3.82
CA GLU A 41 0.65 -6.21 4.81
C GLU A 41 1.16 -4.79 5.13
N ALA A 42 1.37 -3.95 4.10
CA ALA A 42 1.85 -2.60 4.31
C ALA A 42 0.83 -1.76 5.11
N MET A 43 -0.46 -1.85 4.76
CA MET A 43 -1.52 -1.11 5.46
C MET A 43 -1.71 -1.59 6.90
N ASP A 44 -1.62 -2.90 7.14
CA ASP A 44 -1.69 -3.47 8.49
C ASP A 44 -0.51 -3.03 9.36
N LEU A 45 0.70 -2.94 8.79
CA LEU A 45 1.87 -2.41 9.48
C LEU A 45 1.71 -0.92 9.78
N ALA A 46 1.18 -0.14 8.84
CA ALA A 46 0.89 1.27 9.03
C ALA A 46 -0.12 1.50 10.17
N GLU A 47 -1.18 0.69 10.24
CA GLU A 47 -2.18 0.80 11.29
C GLU A 47 -1.60 0.43 12.65
N HIS A 48 -0.93 -0.71 12.76
CA HIS A 48 -0.42 -1.21 14.05
C HIS A 48 0.74 -0.38 14.60
N TRP A 49 1.65 0.10 13.75
CA TRP A 49 2.89 0.74 14.19
C TRP A 49 2.89 2.25 14.04
N LEU A 50 2.19 2.78 13.04
CA LEU A 50 2.10 4.23 12.79
C LEU A 50 0.77 4.83 13.27
N GLY A 51 -0.21 3.99 13.66
CA GLY A 51 -1.54 4.45 14.05
C GLY A 51 -2.34 5.06 12.90
N VAL A 52 -2.01 4.71 11.65
CA VAL A 52 -2.68 5.24 10.45
C VAL A 52 -3.95 4.42 10.20
N PRO A 53 -5.16 5.01 10.29
CA PRO A 53 -6.40 4.29 10.04
C PRO A 53 -6.56 3.93 8.56
N GLN A 54 -6.97 2.69 8.28
CA GLN A 54 -7.25 2.21 6.93
C GLN A 54 -8.60 2.77 6.43
N LEU A 55 -8.57 3.93 5.77
CA LEU A 55 -9.78 4.56 5.20
C LEU A 55 -10.25 3.92 3.89
N ILE A 56 -9.33 3.23 3.21
CA ILE A 56 -9.54 2.55 1.94
C ILE A 56 -9.08 1.10 2.16
N GLN A 57 -9.77 0.11 1.62
CA GLN A 57 -9.34 -1.28 1.75
C GLN A 57 -8.17 -1.59 0.82
N PRO A 58 -7.29 -2.55 1.16
CA PRO A 58 -6.16 -2.94 0.29
C PRO A 58 -6.58 -3.31 -1.14
N HIS A 59 -7.71 -4.00 -1.31
CA HIS A 59 -8.25 -4.37 -2.62
C HIS A 59 -8.80 -3.18 -3.41
N GLU A 60 -9.22 -2.11 -2.72
CA GLU A 60 -9.58 -0.86 -3.35
C GLU A 60 -8.30 -0.16 -3.77
N MET A 61 -7.33 0.01 -2.88
CA MET A 61 -6.07 0.70 -3.13
C MET A 61 -5.30 0.22 -4.38
N ILE A 62 -5.32 -1.09 -4.67
CA ILE A 62 -4.64 -1.68 -5.84
C ILE A 62 -5.48 -1.69 -7.13
N ASN A 63 -6.74 -1.26 -7.05
CA ASN A 63 -7.65 -1.32 -8.18
C ASN A 63 -7.30 -0.16 -9.14
N PRO A 64 -6.90 -0.45 -10.39
CA PRO A 64 -6.53 0.58 -11.37
C PRO A 64 -7.67 1.55 -11.74
N LYS A 65 -8.90 1.27 -11.28
CA LYS A 65 -10.11 2.08 -11.49
C LYS A 65 -10.60 2.83 -10.24
N VAL A 66 -9.80 2.93 -9.17
CA VAL A 66 -10.21 3.61 -7.91
C VAL A 66 -10.73 5.03 -8.11
N ASP A 67 -10.30 5.72 -9.15
CA ASP A 67 -10.51 7.16 -9.28
C ASP A 67 -11.89 7.60 -9.82
N GLU A 68 -12.89 6.74 -9.93
CA GLU A 68 -14.23 7.17 -10.39
C GLU A 68 -15.27 7.40 -9.27
N GLN A 69 -14.96 7.13 -7.99
CA GLN A 69 -16.00 7.16 -6.93
C GLN A 69 -16.01 8.40 -6.02
N TYR A 70 -15.18 9.42 -6.29
CA TYR A 70 -15.27 10.72 -5.61
C TYR A 70 -15.32 11.87 -6.61
N VAL A 71 -16.51 12.10 -7.17
CA VAL A 71 -16.95 13.38 -7.78
C VAL A 71 -18.17 13.87 -7.03
#